data_AF-A0A0G4EE45-F1
#
_entry.id   AF-A0A0G4EE45-F1
#
_cell.length_a   1.000
_cell.length_b   1.000
_cell.length_c   1.000
_cell.angle_alpha   90.00
_cell.angle_beta   90.00
_cell.angle_gamma   90.00
#
_symmetry.space_group_name_H-M   'P 1'
#
loop_
_entity.id
_entity.type
_entity.pdbx_description
1 polymer ?
#
loop_
_entity_poly.entity_id
_entity_poly.type
_entity_poly.pdbx_seq_one_letter_code
_entity_poly.pdbx_strand_id
1 'polypeptide(L)'
;MPNGLTHFGYVSRALYVVMDGRGTLGRWARAIHLAAAVADRLPLTLCPRAIQQHFSSRRAYHKTPRAISQYAAFGGRLVGMELTAGADDGDFLLGSQRVRVVPHGDIDVDHPYRQQYDSDDPVVSTAEGQLFPSFSACVVWLVATRAHQAIRSLAASTSSHPGLVMDLYRSLATSAIQDDTAHADCASPDGSKHQRVIVLSGARRDDTFAAYLRVSAASASGYVVLGTTEAHVEGAEGWLRSAPATGELVRRFARDIGVDLDALRLVDLSGSM
;
A
#
# COMPACT_ATOMS: atom_id res chain seq x y z
N MET A 1 -7.41 6.31 29.87
CA MET A 1 -5.96 6.21 29.60
C MET A 1 -5.49 4.84 30.09
N PRO A 2 -4.59 4.14 29.39
CA PRO A 2 -4.06 2.86 29.86
C PRO A 2 -3.24 3.05 31.16
N ASN A 3 -3.19 2.01 32.00
CA ASN A 3 -2.63 2.07 33.35
C ASN A 3 -1.19 2.61 33.33
N GLY A 4 -0.92 3.67 34.09
CA GLY A 4 0.41 4.27 34.21
C GLY A 4 0.76 5.35 33.17
N LEU A 5 -0.10 5.63 32.19
CA LEU A 5 0.07 6.77 31.27
C LEU A 5 -0.83 7.94 31.68
N THR A 6 -0.23 9.01 32.19
CA THR A 6 -0.96 10.26 32.48
C THR A 6 -1.40 10.95 31.19
N HIS A 7 -2.43 11.81 31.27
CA HIS A 7 -2.86 12.60 30.13
C HIS A 7 -1.73 13.50 29.59
N PHE A 8 -1.01 14.18 30.49
CA PHE A 8 0.17 14.98 30.11
C PHE A 8 1.27 14.13 29.46
N GLY A 9 1.53 12.93 29.98
CA GLY A 9 2.50 11.99 29.42
C GLY A 9 2.11 11.54 28.01
N TYR A 10 0.82 11.27 27.77
CA TYR A 10 0.31 10.97 26.45
C TYR A 10 0.45 12.13 25.48
N VAL A 11 -0.04 13.32 25.85
CA VAL A 11 0.05 14.51 24.98
C VAL A 11 1.50 14.84 24.65
N SER A 12 2.40 14.79 25.62
CA SER A 12 3.83 15.06 25.41
C SER A 12 4.46 14.07 24.42
N ARG A 13 4.14 12.78 24.52
CA ARG A 13 4.65 11.74 23.61
C ARG A 13 4.02 11.84 22.23
N ALA A 14 2.71 12.05 22.15
CA ALA A 14 2.00 12.29 20.89
C ALA A 14 2.58 13.50 20.16
N LEU A 15 2.81 14.60 20.88
CA LEU A 15 3.44 15.79 20.33
C LEU A 15 4.86 15.50 19.87
N TYR A 16 5.63 14.71 20.61
CA TYR A 16 6.97 14.29 20.18
C TYR A 16 6.91 13.54 18.83
N VAL A 17 6.00 12.58 18.65
CA VAL A 17 5.82 11.87 17.37
C VAL A 17 5.49 12.85 16.24
N VAL A 18 4.61 13.83 16.49
CA VAL A 18 4.25 14.85 15.49
C VAL A 18 5.41 15.79 15.17
N MET A 19 6.18 16.19 16.18
CA MET A 19 7.33 17.10 16.02
C MET A 19 8.50 16.43 15.31
N ASP A 20 8.86 15.21 15.72
CA ASP A 20 9.89 14.38 15.08
C ASP A 20 9.48 14.00 13.66
N GLY A 21 8.18 13.82 13.44
CA GLY A 21 7.58 13.56 12.14
C GLY A 21 7.32 14.78 11.27
N ARG A 22 7.75 16.00 11.64
CA ARG A 22 7.56 17.19 10.80
C ARG A 22 8.16 16.95 9.41
N GLY A 23 7.36 17.19 8.38
CA GLY A 23 7.73 16.94 6.98
C GLY A 23 7.68 15.48 6.54
N THR A 24 7.62 14.50 7.44
CA THR A 24 7.61 13.07 7.10
C THR A 24 6.26 12.40 7.32
N LEU A 25 5.39 12.92 8.20
CA LEU A 25 4.04 12.39 8.42
C LEU A 25 3.17 12.38 7.16
N GLY A 26 3.45 13.28 6.21
CA GLY A 26 2.76 13.32 4.92
C GLY A 26 2.83 12.00 4.14
N ARG A 27 3.85 11.17 4.38
CA ARG A 27 3.99 9.85 3.74
C ARG A 27 2.80 8.92 4.03
N TRP A 28 2.18 9.09 5.20
CA TRP A 28 1.07 8.26 5.64
C TRP A 28 -0.27 8.70 5.07
N ALA A 29 -0.35 9.91 4.50
CA ALA A 29 -1.61 10.47 4.00
C ALA A 29 -2.31 9.50 3.04
N ARG A 30 -1.56 8.92 2.08
CA ARG A 30 -2.09 7.97 1.10
C ARG A 30 -2.69 6.72 1.76
N ALA A 31 -1.96 6.09 2.68
CA ALA A 31 -2.44 4.91 3.39
C ALA A 31 -3.66 5.22 4.29
N ILE A 32 -3.65 6.39 4.95
CA ILE A 32 -4.74 6.85 5.82
C ILE A 32 -6.01 7.11 5.00
N HIS A 33 -5.91 7.86 3.90
CA HIS A 33 -7.05 8.13 3.03
C HIS A 33 -7.60 6.83 2.42
N LEU A 34 -6.72 5.94 1.96
CA LEU A 34 -7.15 4.67 1.37
C LEU A 34 -7.87 3.79 2.39
N ALA A 35 -7.35 3.71 3.62
CA ALA A 35 -8.02 3.01 4.70
C ALA A 35 -9.36 3.64 5.08
N ALA A 36 -9.46 4.98 5.03
CA ALA A 36 -10.69 5.69 5.32
C ALA A 36 -11.79 5.39 4.30
N ALA A 37 -11.44 5.37 3.01
CA ALA A 37 -12.37 5.08 1.92
C ALA A 37 -13.01 3.67 2.02
N VAL A 38 -12.38 2.74 2.77
CA VAL A 38 -12.89 1.37 2.92
C VAL A 38 -13.42 1.03 4.31
N ALA A 39 -13.06 1.79 5.35
CA ALA A 39 -13.40 1.46 6.73
C ALA A 39 -14.11 2.58 7.50
N ASP A 40 -14.35 3.75 6.89
CA ASP A 40 -15.00 4.93 7.47
C ASP A 40 -14.48 5.30 8.88
N ARG A 41 -13.15 5.49 8.98
CA ARG A 41 -12.42 5.61 10.27
C ARG A 41 -11.66 6.91 10.45
N LEU A 42 -12.11 7.99 9.81
CA LEU A 42 -11.56 9.33 10.05
C LEU A 42 -12.41 10.13 11.04
N PRO A 43 -11.79 10.98 11.89
CA PRO A 43 -10.36 11.27 11.97
C PRO A 43 -9.55 10.14 12.62
N LEU A 44 -8.34 9.92 12.12
CA LEU A 44 -7.40 8.95 12.68
C LEU A 44 -6.85 9.48 14.02
N THR A 45 -7.08 8.75 15.11
CA THR A 45 -6.54 9.10 16.43
C THR A 45 -5.27 8.30 16.74
N LEU A 46 -4.28 8.94 17.36
CA LEU A 46 -3.14 8.21 17.93
C LEU A 46 -3.62 7.30 19.07
N CYS A 47 -3.21 6.04 19.07
CA CYS A 47 -3.66 5.06 20.06
C CYS A 47 -2.89 5.26 21.38
N PRO A 48 -3.55 5.59 22.51
CA PRO A 48 -2.84 5.78 23.78
C PRO A 48 -2.07 4.55 24.25
N ARG A 49 -2.61 3.35 23.98
CA ARG A 49 -1.93 2.07 24.30
C ARG A 49 -0.67 1.90 23.46
N ALA A 50 -0.74 2.17 22.17
CA ALA A 50 0.42 2.08 21.30
C ALA A 50 1.48 3.15 21.64
N ILE A 51 1.05 4.38 21.97
CA ILE A 51 1.93 5.44 22.50
C ILE A 51 2.64 4.98 23.78
N GLN A 52 1.95 4.28 24.68
CA GLN A 52 2.56 3.75 25.88
C GLN A 52 3.61 2.66 25.59
N GLN A 53 3.26 1.72 24.70
CA GLN A 53 4.06 0.53 24.40
C GLN A 53 5.32 0.88 23.59
N HIS A 54 5.18 1.59 22.48
CA HIS A 54 6.28 1.83 21.55
C HIS A 54 7.08 3.10 21.88
N PHE A 55 6.55 4.00 22.69
CA PHE A 55 7.13 5.31 23.00
C PHE A 55 7.30 5.50 24.50
N SER A 56 7.73 4.45 25.19
CA SER A 56 8.01 4.49 26.64
C SER A 56 9.10 5.49 27.00
N SER A 57 10.05 5.75 26.09
CA SER A 57 11.10 6.75 26.20
C SER A 57 11.55 7.24 24.82
N ARG A 58 12.24 8.40 24.76
CA ARG A 58 12.89 8.89 23.53
C ARG A 58 13.89 7.88 22.97
N ARG A 59 14.66 7.21 23.83
CA ARG A 59 15.60 6.16 23.41
C ARG A 59 14.88 4.99 22.76
N ALA A 60 13.76 4.53 23.34
CA ALA A 60 12.98 3.44 22.76
C ALA A 60 12.45 3.79 21.36
N TYR A 61 11.95 5.02 21.17
CA TYR A 61 11.48 5.50 19.87
C TYR A 61 12.54 5.48 18.77
N HIS A 62 13.80 5.82 19.10
CA HIS A 62 14.92 5.85 18.15
C HIS A 62 15.62 4.50 17.97
N LYS A 63 15.14 3.42 18.61
CA LYS A 63 15.67 2.07 18.35
C LYS A 63 15.15 1.47 17.05
N THR A 64 14.01 1.96 16.56
CA THR A 64 13.37 1.49 15.33
C THR A 64 13.40 2.60 14.28
N PRO A 65 13.42 2.24 12.99
CA PRO A 65 13.33 3.20 11.89
C PRO A 65 12.12 4.13 12.07
N ARG A 66 12.27 5.40 11.70
CA ARG A 66 11.29 6.45 11.98
C ARG A 66 9.90 6.10 11.44
N ALA A 67 9.81 5.58 10.22
CA ALA A 67 8.54 5.20 9.60
C ALA A 67 7.80 4.12 10.43
N ILE A 68 8.52 3.10 10.89
CA ILE A 68 7.97 2.02 11.73
C ILE A 68 7.48 2.61 13.05
N SER A 69 8.29 3.45 13.69
CA SER A 69 7.92 4.12 14.93
C SER A 69 6.67 4.98 14.74
N GLN A 70 6.60 5.82 13.71
CA GLN A 70 5.42 6.65 13.42
C GLN A 70 4.17 5.80 13.20
N TYR A 71 4.27 4.76 12.37
CA TYR A 71 3.17 3.86 12.09
C TYR A 71 2.65 3.18 13.34
N ALA A 72 3.53 2.75 14.25
CA ALA A 72 3.13 2.14 15.51
C ALA A 72 2.13 3.00 16.31
N ALA A 73 2.20 4.34 16.20
CA ALA A 73 1.30 5.23 16.92
C ALA A 73 -0.17 5.14 16.47
N PHE A 74 -0.42 4.78 15.21
CA PHE A 74 -1.76 4.85 14.61
C PHE A 74 -2.19 3.62 13.80
N GLY A 75 -1.27 2.72 13.45
CA GLY A 75 -1.48 1.60 12.54
C GLY A 75 -2.62 0.67 12.98
N GLY A 76 -2.78 0.47 14.29
CA GLY A 76 -3.91 -0.29 14.84
C GLY A 76 -5.30 0.30 14.57
N ARG A 77 -5.38 1.55 14.09
CA ARG A 77 -6.63 2.17 13.62
C ARG A 77 -6.89 1.94 12.14
N LEU A 78 -5.87 1.57 11.37
CA LEU A 78 -5.99 1.21 9.95
C LEU A 78 -6.41 -0.25 9.84
N VAL A 79 -7.54 -0.55 9.18
CA VAL A 79 -8.04 -1.87 8.70
C VAL A 79 -7.40 -3.13 9.33
N GLY A 80 -7.38 -3.26 10.67
CA GLY A 80 -6.79 -4.41 11.37
C GLY A 80 -5.28 -4.59 11.22
N MET A 81 -4.54 -3.51 10.97
CA MET A 81 -3.10 -3.50 10.66
C MET A 81 -2.25 -3.02 11.84
N GLU A 82 -2.56 -3.46 13.05
CA GLU A 82 -1.75 -3.16 14.23
C GLU A 82 -0.31 -3.67 14.03
N LEU A 83 0.66 -2.85 14.43
CA LEU A 83 2.07 -3.22 14.44
C LEU A 83 2.38 -3.90 15.78
N THR A 84 2.84 -5.14 15.74
CA THR A 84 3.34 -5.83 16.94
C THR A 84 4.75 -6.37 16.69
N ALA A 85 5.48 -6.67 17.76
CA ALA A 85 6.78 -7.31 17.66
C ALA A 85 6.62 -8.76 17.16
N GLY A 86 7.52 -9.18 16.27
CA GLY A 86 7.63 -10.56 15.80
C GLY A 86 8.31 -11.48 16.81
N ALA A 87 8.49 -12.75 16.41
CA ALA A 87 9.17 -13.76 17.22
C ALA A 87 10.70 -13.56 17.28
N ASP A 88 11.27 -13.01 16.19
CA ASP A 88 12.70 -12.78 16.05
C ASP A 88 13.03 -11.29 16.21
N ASP A 89 14.25 -11.00 16.65
CA ASP A 89 14.73 -9.62 16.79
C ASP A 89 14.74 -8.90 15.42
N GLY A 90 14.04 -7.76 15.37
CA GLY A 90 13.93 -6.95 14.15
C GLY A 90 12.75 -7.31 13.24
N ASP A 91 11.97 -8.32 13.62
CA ASP A 91 10.73 -8.67 12.93
C ASP A 91 9.52 -7.98 13.53
N PHE A 92 8.56 -7.71 12.66
CA PHE A 92 7.29 -7.07 12.98
C PHE A 92 6.14 -7.88 12.39
N LEU A 93 4.97 -7.76 13.01
CA LEU A 93 3.71 -8.19 12.43
C LEU A 93 2.86 -6.96 12.10
N LEU A 94 2.35 -6.90 10.87
CA LEU A 94 1.36 -5.94 10.40
C LEU A 94 0.01 -6.63 10.24
N GLY A 95 -0.74 -6.73 11.34
CA GLY A 95 -1.85 -7.68 11.47
C GLY A 95 -1.32 -9.12 11.39
N SER A 96 -1.74 -9.89 10.40
CA SER A 96 -1.25 -11.26 10.15
C SER A 96 0.03 -11.35 9.32
N GLN A 97 0.49 -10.23 8.74
CA GLN A 97 1.62 -10.24 7.82
C GLN A 97 2.95 -10.07 8.58
N ARG A 98 3.87 -11.02 8.47
CA ARG A 98 5.24 -10.85 8.98
C ARG A 98 6.04 -9.96 8.03
N VAL A 99 6.70 -8.96 8.60
CA VAL A 99 7.52 -7.96 7.91
C VAL A 99 8.85 -7.80 8.64
N ARG A 100 9.94 -7.79 7.89
CA ARG A 100 11.30 -7.64 8.41
C ARG A 100 12.02 -6.48 7.73
N VAL A 101 12.77 -5.71 8.49
CA VAL A 101 13.68 -4.70 7.92
C VAL A 101 14.85 -5.42 7.25
N VAL A 102 15.11 -5.10 5.99
CA VAL A 102 16.26 -5.62 5.26
C VAL A 102 17.42 -4.63 5.44
N PRO A 103 18.54 -5.05 6.03
CA PRO A 103 19.73 -4.21 6.10
C PRO A 103 20.22 -3.84 4.71
N HIS A 104 20.72 -2.62 4.52
CA HIS A 104 21.24 -2.17 3.22
C HIS A 104 22.30 -3.13 2.62
N GLY A 105 23.14 -3.73 3.47
CA GLY A 105 24.17 -4.70 3.05
C GLY A 105 23.60 -6.00 2.46
N ASP A 106 22.40 -6.39 2.87
CA ASP A 106 21.77 -7.68 2.53
C ASP A 106 20.91 -7.61 1.26
N ILE A 107 20.71 -6.41 0.71
CA ILE A 107 20.01 -6.21 -0.57
C ILE A 107 20.99 -6.50 -1.71
N ASP A 108 20.60 -7.22 -2.74
CA ASP A 108 21.48 -7.46 -3.89
C ASP A 108 22.01 -6.14 -4.50
N VAL A 109 23.27 -6.15 -4.97
CA VAL A 109 23.96 -4.94 -5.46
C VAL A 109 23.26 -4.32 -6.67
N ASP A 110 22.64 -5.16 -7.49
CA ASP A 110 21.94 -4.76 -8.72
C ASP A 110 20.44 -4.53 -8.47
N HIS A 111 19.95 -4.75 -7.24
CA HIS A 111 18.55 -4.56 -6.92
C HIS A 111 18.21 -3.05 -6.86
N PRO A 112 17.13 -2.60 -7.54
CA PRO A 112 16.80 -1.17 -7.64
C PRO A 112 16.56 -0.50 -6.29
N TYR A 113 15.99 -1.23 -5.33
CA TYR A 113 15.72 -0.69 -3.98
C TYR A 113 16.97 -0.43 -3.14
N ARG A 114 18.13 -0.99 -3.51
CA ARG A 114 19.39 -0.70 -2.81
C ARG A 114 19.79 0.77 -3.00
N GLN A 115 19.64 1.29 -4.22
CA GLN A 115 20.00 2.66 -4.57
C GLN A 115 19.11 3.72 -3.89
N GLN A 116 17.88 3.34 -3.55
CA GLN A 116 16.87 4.22 -2.95
C GLN A 116 16.73 4.00 -1.43
N TYR A 117 17.67 3.29 -0.80
CA TYR A 117 17.55 2.91 0.60
C TYR A 117 17.52 4.13 1.52
N ASP A 118 16.43 4.28 2.27
CA ASP A 118 16.26 5.29 3.31
C ASP A 118 16.27 4.60 4.69
N SER A 119 17.24 4.91 5.55
CA SER A 119 17.28 4.32 6.90
C SER A 119 16.11 4.75 7.79
N ASP A 120 15.45 5.89 7.49
CA ASP A 120 14.24 6.32 8.19
C ASP A 120 12.99 5.58 7.68
N ASP A 121 13.02 5.00 6.47
CA ASP A 121 11.94 4.24 5.83
C ASP A 121 12.48 3.04 5.03
N PRO A 122 13.07 2.06 5.72
CA PRO A 122 13.95 1.09 5.08
C PRO A 122 13.17 0.13 4.20
N VAL A 123 13.91 -0.51 3.28
CA VAL A 123 13.45 -1.68 2.55
C VAL A 123 12.99 -2.75 3.56
N VAL A 124 11.83 -3.33 3.29
CA VAL A 124 11.29 -4.43 4.10
C VAL A 124 10.97 -5.64 3.24
N SER A 125 11.07 -6.82 3.84
CA SER A 125 10.67 -8.08 3.25
C SER A 125 9.45 -8.66 3.96
N THR A 126 8.63 -9.42 3.24
CA THR A 126 7.55 -10.23 3.84
C THR A 126 7.97 -11.68 4.02
N ALA A 127 7.17 -12.46 4.76
CA ALA A 127 7.39 -13.91 4.89
C ALA A 127 7.38 -14.65 3.53
N GLU A 128 6.66 -14.13 2.54
CA GLU A 128 6.59 -14.68 1.19
C GLU A 128 7.79 -14.27 0.32
N GLY A 129 8.77 -13.55 0.89
CA GLY A 129 9.97 -13.09 0.22
C GLY A 129 9.78 -11.86 -0.66
N GLN A 130 8.65 -11.15 -0.58
CA GLN A 130 8.45 -9.92 -1.35
C GLN A 130 9.23 -8.78 -0.71
N LEU A 131 10.04 -8.07 -1.49
CA LEU A 131 10.72 -6.84 -1.09
C LEU A 131 9.87 -5.62 -1.44
N PHE A 132 9.84 -4.67 -0.54
CA PHE A 132 9.25 -3.34 -0.73
C PHE A 132 10.34 -2.27 -0.64
N PRO A 133 10.29 -1.21 -1.47
CA PRO A 133 11.32 -0.17 -1.46
C PRO A 133 11.39 0.59 -0.14
N SER A 134 10.29 0.59 0.62
CA SER A 134 10.19 1.20 1.93
C SER A 134 9.11 0.50 2.78
N PHE A 135 9.16 0.72 4.10
CA PHE A 135 8.12 0.24 5.01
C PHE A 135 6.78 0.94 4.73
N SER A 136 6.78 2.24 4.41
CA SER A 136 5.56 2.96 4.03
C SER A 136 4.93 2.42 2.75
N ALA A 137 5.72 2.02 1.74
CA ALA A 137 5.21 1.37 0.54
C ALA A 137 4.56 0.02 0.86
N CYS A 138 5.17 -0.78 1.75
CA CYS A 138 4.58 -2.02 2.25
C CYS A 138 3.21 -1.79 2.91
N VAL A 139 3.09 -0.75 3.75
CA VAL A 139 1.81 -0.39 4.38
C VAL A 139 0.75 -0.01 3.34
N VAL A 140 1.08 0.85 2.37
CA VAL A 140 0.12 1.24 1.29
C VAL A 140 -0.35 -0.01 0.53
N TRP A 141 0.58 -0.90 0.17
CA TRP A 141 0.27 -2.15 -0.50
C TRP A 141 -0.69 -3.03 0.30
N LEU A 142 -0.41 -3.22 1.59
CA LEU A 142 -1.21 -4.06 2.48
C LEU A 142 -2.60 -3.44 2.73
N VAL A 143 -2.69 -2.12 2.91
CA VAL A 143 -3.99 -1.42 3.02
C VAL A 143 -4.79 -1.62 1.74
N ALA A 144 -4.18 -1.43 0.57
CA ALA A 144 -4.86 -1.64 -0.71
C ALA A 144 -5.29 -3.11 -0.93
N THR A 145 -4.46 -4.07 -0.50
CA THR A 145 -4.76 -5.50 -0.60
C THR A 145 -5.85 -5.93 0.39
N ARG A 146 -5.92 -5.34 1.58
CA ARG A 146 -7.03 -5.58 2.52
C ARG A 146 -8.30 -4.89 2.06
N ALA A 147 -8.18 -3.67 1.53
CA ALA A 147 -9.26 -2.97 0.85
C ALA A 147 -9.85 -3.84 -0.26
N HIS A 148 -9.02 -4.50 -1.09
CA HIS A 148 -9.47 -5.46 -2.11
C HIS A 148 -10.42 -6.54 -1.55
N GLN A 149 -10.13 -7.08 -0.37
CA GLN A 149 -10.98 -8.12 0.24
C GLN A 149 -12.36 -7.57 0.66
N ALA A 150 -12.46 -6.27 0.90
CA ALA A 150 -13.72 -5.57 1.17
C ALA A 150 -14.35 -4.95 -0.09
N ILE A 151 -13.67 -5.04 -1.24
CA ILE A 151 -13.99 -4.35 -2.49
C ILE A 151 -14.45 -5.35 -3.54
N ARG A 152 -15.40 -4.94 -4.38
CA ARG A 152 -15.78 -5.69 -5.57
C ARG A 152 -14.65 -5.68 -6.59
N SER A 153 -14.25 -6.87 -7.04
CA SER A 153 -13.43 -7.02 -8.24
C SER A 153 -14.30 -6.73 -9.46
N LEU A 154 -13.93 -5.73 -10.25
CA LEU A 154 -14.67 -5.37 -11.47
C LEU A 154 -14.17 -6.17 -12.66
N ALA A 155 -12.86 -6.29 -12.77
CA ALA A 155 -12.25 -6.90 -13.94
C ALA A 155 -10.90 -7.52 -13.59
N ALA A 156 -10.55 -8.59 -14.28
CA ALA A 156 -9.22 -9.17 -14.19
C ALA A 156 -8.75 -9.68 -15.55
N SER A 157 -7.44 -9.68 -15.75
CA SER A 157 -6.81 -10.37 -16.87
C SER A 157 -5.58 -11.11 -16.39
N THR A 158 -5.35 -12.28 -16.96
CA THR A 158 -4.19 -13.13 -16.71
C THR A 158 -3.65 -13.58 -18.05
N SER A 159 -2.33 -13.48 -18.25
CA SER A 159 -1.66 -14.05 -19.42
C SER A 159 -0.50 -14.93 -18.97
N SER A 160 -0.33 -16.06 -19.66
CA SER A 160 0.75 -17.03 -19.41
C SER A 160 1.66 -17.22 -20.63
N HIS A 161 1.68 -16.26 -21.56
CA HIS A 161 2.45 -16.38 -22.79
C HIS A 161 3.25 -15.10 -23.09
N PRO A 162 4.52 -15.23 -23.55
CA PRO A 162 5.29 -14.10 -24.05
C PRO A 162 4.57 -13.43 -25.22
N GLY A 163 4.61 -12.10 -25.27
CA GLY A 163 4.03 -11.33 -26.37
C GLY A 163 3.61 -9.93 -25.95
N LEU A 164 2.89 -9.24 -26.84
CA LEU A 164 2.47 -7.84 -26.67
C LEU A 164 1.76 -7.57 -25.33
N VAL A 165 0.93 -8.50 -24.87
CA VAL A 165 0.22 -8.37 -23.58
C VAL A 165 1.18 -8.36 -22.39
N MET A 166 2.27 -9.13 -22.45
CA MET A 166 3.28 -9.14 -21.39
C MET A 166 4.09 -7.84 -21.36
N ASP A 167 4.34 -7.24 -22.53
CA ASP A 167 4.99 -5.93 -22.60
C ASP A 167 4.10 -4.83 -22.01
N LEU A 168 2.77 -4.94 -22.18
CA LEU A 168 1.82 -4.05 -21.50
C LEU A 168 1.82 -4.23 -19.98
N TYR A 169 1.83 -5.48 -19.48
CA TYR A 169 1.92 -5.74 -18.04
C TYR A 169 3.24 -5.23 -17.45
N ARG A 170 4.35 -5.41 -18.16
CA ARG A 170 5.65 -4.86 -17.75
C ARG A 170 5.59 -3.34 -17.74
N SER A 171 5.06 -2.71 -18.80
CA SER A 171 4.88 -1.26 -18.87
C SER A 171 4.05 -0.74 -17.70
N LEU A 172 2.93 -1.36 -17.38
CA LEU A 172 2.12 -0.99 -16.21
C LEU A 172 2.88 -1.15 -14.88
N ALA A 173 3.66 -2.22 -14.75
CA ALA A 173 4.42 -2.53 -13.53
C ALA A 173 5.66 -1.65 -13.34
N THR A 174 6.23 -1.05 -14.40
CA THR A 174 7.53 -0.36 -14.33
C THR A 174 7.51 1.08 -14.82
N SER A 175 6.49 1.52 -15.55
CA SER A 175 6.42 2.89 -16.08
C SER A 175 6.49 3.93 -14.98
N ALA A 176 7.08 5.09 -15.26
CA ALA A 176 7.02 6.22 -14.35
C ALA A 176 5.55 6.61 -14.13
N ILE A 177 5.16 6.74 -12.87
CA ILE A 177 3.84 7.23 -12.48
C ILE A 177 4.01 8.66 -12.01
N GLN A 178 3.07 9.53 -12.40
CA GLN A 178 3.07 10.92 -11.96
C GLN A 178 3.03 11.00 -10.43
N ASP A 179 3.75 11.97 -9.87
CA ASP A 179 3.91 12.10 -8.41
C ASP A 179 2.59 12.28 -7.65
N ASP A 180 1.52 12.70 -8.32
CA ASP A 180 0.20 12.91 -7.74
C ASP A 180 -0.64 11.62 -7.61
N THR A 181 -0.21 10.54 -8.24
CA THR A 181 -0.89 9.24 -8.25
C THR A 181 -0.24 8.32 -7.21
N ALA A 182 -1.03 7.94 -6.21
CA ALA A 182 -0.56 7.06 -5.15
C ALA A 182 -0.30 5.66 -5.69
N HIS A 183 0.89 5.12 -5.43
CA HIS A 183 1.25 3.76 -5.82
C HIS A 183 2.21 3.14 -4.80
N ALA A 184 2.33 1.81 -4.85
CA ALA A 184 3.28 1.04 -4.08
C ALA A 184 3.81 -0.11 -4.94
N ASP A 185 5.13 -0.30 -4.88
CA ASP A 185 5.85 -1.31 -5.65
C ASP A 185 6.34 -2.42 -4.71
N CYS A 186 6.38 -3.64 -5.23
CA CYS A 186 7.13 -4.73 -4.61
C CYS A 186 7.80 -5.60 -5.67
N ALA A 187 8.89 -6.24 -5.29
CA ALA A 187 9.66 -7.09 -6.18
C ALA A 187 10.04 -8.40 -5.48
N SER A 188 10.30 -9.46 -6.23
CA SER A 188 11.03 -10.60 -5.69
C SER A 188 12.50 -10.23 -5.40
N PRO A 189 13.22 -10.97 -4.53
CA PRO A 189 14.58 -10.63 -4.16
C PRO A 189 15.56 -10.62 -5.34
N ASP A 190 15.28 -11.44 -6.36
CA ASP A 190 16.04 -11.53 -7.61
C ASP A 190 15.58 -10.53 -8.69
N GLY A 191 14.58 -9.69 -8.40
CA GLY A 191 13.98 -8.75 -9.35
C GLY A 191 13.21 -9.39 -10.51
N SER A 192 13.05 -10.72 -10.56
CA SER A 192 12.41 -11.40 -11.69
C SER A 192 10.89 -11.20 -11.75
N LYS A 193 10.29 -10.78 -10.63
CA LYS A 193 8.86 -10.50 -10.49
C LYS A 193 8.66 -9.12 -9.90
N HIS A 194 7.94 -8.27 -10.63
CA HIS A 194 7.50 -6.97 -10.17
C HIS A 194 6.00 -6.95 -9.97
N GLN A 195 5.55 -6.36 -8.87
CA GLN A 195 4.16 -6.06 -8.65
C GLN A 195 4.00 -4.60 -8.27
N ARG A 196 2.87 -4.04 -8.68
CA ARG A 196 2.50 -2.65 -8.43
C ARG A 196 1.03 -2.54 -8.07
N VAL A 197 0.72 -1.73 -7.07
CA VAL A 197 -0.63 -1.25 -6.80
C VAL A 197 -0.66 0.23 -7.15
N ILE A 198 -1.65 0.62 -7.95
CA ILE A 198 -1.87 1.98 -8.44
C ILE A 198 -3.24 2.40 -7.93
N VAL A 199 -3.28 3.38 -7.04
CA VAL A 199 -4.51 3.89 -6.44
C VAL A 199 -5.01 5.04 -7.32
N LEU A 200 -6.10 4.78 -8.04
CA LEU A 200 -6.75 5.71 -8.96
C LEU A 200 -7.67 6.69 -8.23
N SER A 201 -8.30 6.22 -7.14
CA SER A 201 -9.15 7.01 -6.25
C SER A 201 -9.10 6.43 -4.83
N GLY A 202 -9.36 7.26 -3.83
CA GLY A 202 -9.39 6.93 -2.40
C GLY A 202 -8.12 7.35 -1.67
N ALA A 203 -7.12 7.93 -2.35
CA ALA A 203 -5.88 8.39 -1.73
C ALA A 203 -5.89 9.88 -1.38
N ARG A 204 -6.94 10.61 -1.78
CA ARG A 204 -7.12 12.05 -1.53
C ARG A 204 -8.31 12.28 -0.59
N ARG A 205 -8.34 13.45 0.03
CA ARG A 205 -9.39 13.83 0.99
C ARG A 205 -10.78 13.90 0.38
N ASP A 206 -10.87 14.33 -0.88
CA ASP A 206 -12.14 14.59 -1.56
C ASP A 206 -12.62 13.39 -2.39
N ASP A 207 -11.87 12.27 -2.36
CA ASP A 207 -12.27 11.04 -3.03
C ASP A 207 -13.45 10.41 -2.27
N THR A 208 -14.53 10.10 -2.98
CA THR A 208 -15.76 9.54 -2.41
C THR A 208 -15.84 8.01 -2.50
N PHE A 209 -14.89 7.40 -3.21
CA PHE A 209 -14.76 5.96 -3.38
C PHE A 209 -13.27 5.58 -3.56
N ALA A 210 -12.93 4.33 -3.30
CA ALA A 210 -11.62 3.78 -3.60
C ALA A 210 -11.63 3.05 -4.94
N ALA A 211 -10.60 3.24 -5.76
CA ALA A 211 -10.36 2.45 -6.96
C ALA A 211 -8.86 2.23 -7.15
N TYR A 212 -8.47 1.04 -7.59
CA TYR A 212 -7.06 0.73 -7.82
C TYR A 212 -6.85 -0.33 -8.90
N LEU A 213 -5.67 -0.31 -9.50
CA LEU A 213 -5.13 -1.38 -10.34
C LEU A 213 -4.05 -2.13 -9.56
N ARG A 214 -4.15 -3.45 -9.53
CA ARG A 214 -3.07 -4.33 -9.09
C ARG A 214 -2.48 -5.02 -10.29
N VAL A 215 -1.19 -4.85 -10.47
CA VAL A 215 -0.44 -5.36 -11.62
C VAL A 215 0.65 -6.28 -11.10
N SER A 216 0.84 -7.42 -11.75
CA SER A 216 1.99 -8.28 -11.54
C SER A 216 2.57 -8.64 -12.90
N ALA A 217 3.88 -8.48 -13.05
CA ALA A 217 4.62 -8.88 -14.23
C ALA A 217 5.80 -9.77 -13.80
N ALA A 218 5.86 -10.97 -14.36
CA ALA A 218 6.99 -11.88 -14.28
C ALA A 218 7.42 -12.27 -15.70
N SER A 219 8.56 -12.94 -15.85
CA SER A 219 9.11 -13.31 -17.18
C SER A 219 8.16 -14.11 -18.07
N ALA A 220 7.30 -14.96 -17.47
CA ALA A 220 6.43 -15.88 -18.20
C ALA A 220 4.93 -15.65 -17.95
N SER A 221 4.56 -14.77 -17.02
CA SER A 221 3.16 -14.54 -16.69
C SER A 221 2.93 -13.17 -16.08
N GLY A 222 1.71 -12.69 -16.19
CA GLY A 222 1.29 -11.49 -15.51
C GLY A 222 -0.21 -11.42 -15.36
N TYR A 223 -0.64 -10.49 -14.51
CA TYR A 223 -2.04 -10.22 -14.30
C TYR A 223 -2.29 -8.76 -13.99
N VAL A 224 -3.51 -8.33 -14.28
CA VAL A 224 -4.07 -7.04 -13.88
C VAL A 224 -5.40 -7.32 -13.20
N VAL A 225 -5.63 -6.71 -12.05
CA VAL A 225 -6.92 -6.73 -11.34
C VAL A 225 -7.34 -5.29 -11.08
N LEU A 226 -8.60 -4.98 -11.41
CA LEU A 226 -9.25 -3.71 -11.11
C LEU A 226 -10.28 -3.92 -9.99
N GLY A 227 -10.16 -3.14 -8.92
CA GLY A 227 -11.14 -3.10 -7.83
C GLY A 227 -11.70 -1.70 -7.61
N THR A 228 -12.96 -1.62 -7.17
CA THR A 228 -13.59 -0.35 -6.76
C THR A 228 -14.62 -0.50 -5.63
N THR A 229 -14.77 0.54 -4.80
CA THR A 229 -15.95 0.72 -3.92
C THR A 229 -17.04 1.57 -4.57
N GLU A 230 -16.87 2.01 -5.82
CA GLU A 230 -17.93 2.74 -6.54
C GLU A 230 -19.22 1.91 -6.58
N ALA A 231 -20.34 2.57 -6.33
CA ALA A 231 -21.64 1.92 -6.36
C ALA A 231 -21.93 1.34 -7.76
N HIS A 232 -22.47 0.12 -7.78
CA HIS A 232 -22.84 -0.52 -9.02
C HIS A 232 -24.01 0.19 -9.69
N VAL A 233 -23.88 0.49 -10.98
CA VAL A 233 -25.01 0.94 -11.80
C VAL A 233 -25.79 -0.28 -12.30
N GLU A 234 -27.01 -0.45 -11.79
CA GLU A 234 -27.90 -1.55 -12.18
C GLU A 234 -28.25 -1.48 -13.67
N GLY A 235 -28.27 -2.64 -14.34
CA GLY A 235 -28.58 -2.76 -15.77
C GLY A 235 -27.46 -2.34 -16.72
N ALA A 236 -26.31 -1.90 -16.21
CA ALA A 236 -25.16 -1.57 -17.05
C ALA A 236 -24.35 -2.83 -17.43
N GLU A 237 -24.22 -3.10 -18.73
CA GLU A 237 -23.38 -4.20 -19.24
C GLU A 237 -21.91 -3.79 -19.35
N GLY A 238 -21.03 -4.62 -18.79
CA GLY A 238 -19.58 -4.44 -18.84
C GLY A 238 -19.02 -3.65 -17.65
N TRP A 239 -17.85 -4.06 -17.18
CA TRP A 239 -17.17 -3.50 -16.01
C TRP A 239 -16.94 -1.97 -16.07
N LEU A 240 -16.76 -1.41 -17.27
CA LEU A 240 -16.59 0.05 -17.46
C LEU A 240 -17.89 0.83 -17.29
N ARG A 241 -19.05 0.22 -17.55
CA ARG A 241 -20.35 0.88 -17.43
C ARG A 241 -20.97 0.62 -16.06
N SER A 242 -20.62 -0.50 -15.44
CA SER A 242 -21.08 -0.87 -14.10
C SER A 242 -20.46 -0.03 -12.99
N ALA A 243 -19.34 0.67 -13.28
CA ALA A 243 -18.62 1.61 -12.43
C ALA A 243 -18.00 2.76 -13.28
N PRO A 244 -18.82 3.73 -13.74
CA PRO A 244 -18.40 4.71 -14.74
C PRO A 244 -17.26 5.64 -14.29
N ALA A 245 -17.23 6.08 -13.03
CA ALA A 245 -16.17 6.96 -12.54
C ALA A 245 -14.82 6.23 -12.49
N THR A 246 -14.82 4.98 -12.02
CA THR A 246 -13.66 4.08 -12.05
C THR A 246 -13.20 3.87 -13.49
N GLY A 247 -14.13 3.60 -14.40
CA GLY A 247 -13.81 3.39 -15.81
C GLY A 247 -13.14 4.60 -16.46
N GLU A 248 -13.58 5.81 -16.16
CA GLU A 248 -12.93 7.02 -16.67
C GLU A 248 -11.53 7.22 -16.10
N LEU A 249 -11.33 6.99 -14.80
CA LEU A 249 -10.01 7.06 -14.18
C LEU A 249 -9.01 6.06 -14.79
N VAL A 250 -9.45 4.82 -15.04
CA VAL A 250 -8.62 3.80 -15.67
C VAL A 250 -8.25 4.21 -17.11
N ARG A 251 -9.20 4.71 -17.90
CA ARG A 251 -8.93 5.20 -19.27
C ARG A 251 -7.97 6.37 -19.31
N ARG A 252 -8.16 7.34 -18.42
CA ARG A 252 -7.27 8.48 -18.29
C ARG A 252 -5.86 8.02 -17.92
N PHE A 253 -5.73 7.21 -16.88
CA PHE A 253 -4.44 6.68 -16.43
C PHE A 253 -3.73 5.93 -17.56
N ALA A 254 -4.41 5.01 -18.24
CA ALA A 254 -3.83 4.24 -19.32
C ALA A 254 -3.39 5.12 -20.50
N ARG A 255 -4.17 6.15 -20.85
CA ARG A 255 -3.78 7.14 -21.87
C ARG A 255 -2.52 7.89 -21.46
N ASP A 256 -2.42 8.31 -20.19
CA ASP A 256 -1.29 9.08 -19.68
C ASP A 256 0.03 8.28 -19.71
N ILE A 257 -0.04 6.96 -19.61
CA ILE A 257 1.13 6.06 -19.72
C ILE A 257 1.26 5.35 -21.08
N GLY A 258 0.42 5.69 -22.06
CA GLY A 258 0.45 5.10 -23.40
C GLY A 258 0.10 3.61 -23.48
N VAL A 259 -0.75 3.12 -22.57
CA VAL A 259 -1.22 1.72 -22.54
C VAL A 259 -2.60 1.62 -23.18
N ASP A 260 -2.75 0.66 -24.11
CA ASP A 260 -4.06 0.26 -24.65
C ASP A 260 -4.75 -0.71 -23.68
N LEU A 261 -5.84 -0.25 -23.05
CA LEU A 261 -6.63 -1.06 -22.11
C LEU A 261 -7.36 -2.22 -22.79
N ASP A 262 -7.79 -2.05 -24.04
CA ASP A 262 -8.55 -3.09 -24.74
C ASP A 262 -7.63 -4.27 -25.05
N ALA A 263 -6.34 -4.00 -25.29
CA ALA A 263 -5.31 -5.01 -25.44
C ALA A 263 -5.04 -5.82 -24.15
N LEU A 264 -5.40 -5.31 -22.95
CA LEU A 264 -5.28 -6.06 -21.70
C LEU A 264 -6.32 -7.17 -21.57
N ARG A 265 -7.40 -7.16 -22.38
CA ARG A 265 -8.45 -8.19 -22.38
C ARG A 265 -9.02 -8.45 -20.98
N LEU A 266 -9.30 -7.39 -20.23
CA LEU A 266 -9.92 -7.48 -18.90
C LEU A 266 -11.28 -8.18 -19.00
N VAL A 267 -11.39 -9.32 -18.32
CA VAL A 267 -12.62 -10.09 -18.18
C VAL A 267 -13.45 -9.47 -17.07
N ASP A 268 -14.72 -9.23 -17.37
CA ASP A 268 -15.68 -8.71 -16.42
C ASP A 268 -15.96 -9.75 -15.32
N LEU A 269 -15.70 -9.36 -14.06
CA LEU A 269 -15.96 -10.18 -12.88
C LEU A 269 -17.24 -9.74 -12.14
N SER A 270 -17.92 -8.72 -12.66
CA SER A 270 -19.05 -8.08 -12.00
C SER A 270 -20.25 -9.02 -11.80
N GLY A 271 -20.37 -10.10 -12.59
CA GLY A 271 -21.44 -11.11 -12.50
C GLY A 271 -21.09 -12.41 -11.75
N SER A 272 -19.91 -12.54 -11.15
CA SER A 272 -19.43 -13.80 -10.54
C SER A 272 -19.58 -13.88 -9.01
N MET A 273 -20.41 -13.05 -8.39
CA MET A 273 -20.70 -13.08 -6.94
C MET A 273 -22.11 -13.59 -6.65
#